data_AF-A0A1G5DZL4-F1
#
_entry.id   AF-A0A1G5DZL4-F1
#
_cell.length_a   1.000
_cell.length_b   1.000
_cell.length_c   1.000
_cell.angle_alpha   90.00
_cell.angle_beta   90.00
_cell.angle_gamma   90.00
#
_symmetry.space_group_name_H-M   'P 1'
#
loop_
_entity.id
_entity.type
_entity.pdbx_description
1 polymer ?
#
loop_
_entity_poly.entity_id
_entity_poly.type
_entity_poly.pdbx_seq_one_letter_code
_entity_poly.pdbx_strand_id
1 'polypeptide(L)'
;MLKIKHLFKHYFFGISFIGIAAFVIQEIPYIAMPLIKPASNPIMNMTNEIKWIETVQGIFGVLAMIMLILIVRDDVKLIPRETAKDKIFFSLAVLMMVINFLGWTMYYMGYQYGWLILISQFAVVPLYYLFIGLWRRNYLLAGAAVPFFVIHTINGIINFAVKR
;
A
#
# COMPACT_ATOMS: atom_id res chain seq x y z
N MET A 1 -6.91 13.23 13.95
CA MET A 1 -5.43 13.23 13.85
C MET A 1 -4.88 13.88 15.11
N LEU A 2 -3.70 13.48 15.55
CA LEU A 2 -2.95 14.17 16.60
C LEU A 2 -1.77 14.89 15.94
N LYS A 3 -1.49 16.13 16.34
CA LYS A 3 -0.34 16.91 15.85
C LYS A 3 0.67 17.00 16.99
N ILE A 4 1.92 16.65 16.72
CA ILE A 4 2.99 16.63 17.73
C ILE A 4 3.98 17.75 17.46
N LYS A 5 4.59 17.78 16.28
CA LYS A 5 5.64 18.76 15.92
C LYS A 5 5.43 19.27 14.50
N HIS A 6 5.50 20.59 14.31
CA HIS A 6 5.49 21.20 12.99
C HIS A 6 6.74 20.82 12.20
N LEU A 7 6.58 20.55 10.91
CA LEU A 7 7.70 20.26 10.00
C LEU A 7 7.94 21.44 9.06
N PHE A 8 6.97 21.72 8.18
CA PHE A 8 7.03 22.81 7.21
C PHE A 8 5.65 23.03 6.58
N LYS A 9 5.33 24.27 6.15
CA LYS A 9 4.01 24.61 5.58
C LYS A 9 2.87 24.07 6.47
N HIS A 10 1.99 23.24 5.91
CA HIS A 10 0.88 22.58 6.60
C HIS A 10 1.23 21.18 7.13
N TYR A 11 2.48 20.72 7.00
CA TYR A 11 2.92 19.39 7.42
C TYR A 11 3.37 19.36 8.87
N PHE A 12 2.92 18.33 9.57
CA PHE A 12 3.28 18.03 10.95
C PHE A 12 3.67 16.57 11.07
N PHE A 13 4.62 16.31 11.96
CA PHE A 13 4.78 15.02 12.58
C PHE A 13 3.65 14.82 13.60
N GLY A 14 2.94 13.71 13.50
CA GLY A 14 1.70 13.48 14.24
C GLY A 14 1.22 12.04 14.10
N ILE A 15 -0.06 11.81 14.36
CA ILE A 15 -0.70 10.50 14.20
C ILE A 15 -1.97 10.64 13.34
N SER A 16 -1.96 9.94 12.21
CA SER A 16 -3.07 9.85 11.27
C SER A 16 -3.95 8.65 11.60
N PHE A 17 -5.11 8.87 12.23
CA PHE A 17 -6.05 7.77 12.50
C PHE A 17 -6.56 7.11 11.21
N ILE A 18 -6.76 7.90 10.14
CA ILE A 18 -7.09 7.38 8.81
C ILE A 18 -5.91 6.56 8.26
N GLY A 19 -4.68 7.03 8.45
CA GLY A 19 -3.48 6.31 8.02
C GLY A 19 -3.31 4.96 8.73
N ILE A 20 -3.55 4.93 10.05
CA ILE A 20 -3.56 3.69 10.83
C ILE A 20 -4.65 2.75 10.32
N ALA A 21 -5.89 3.25 10.15
CA ALA A 21 -6.99 2.43 9.64
C ALA A 21 -6.68 1.88 8.24
N ALA A 22 -6.13 2.72 7.35
CA ALA A 22 -5.73 2.33 6.00
C ALA A 22 -4.67 1.21 6.02
N PHE A 23 -3.65 1.35 6.85
CA PHE A 23 -2.60 0.35 7.03
C PHE A 23 -3.18 -0.97 7.59
N VAL A 24 -3.92 -0.90 8.71
CA VAL A 24 -4.48 -2.08 9.37
C VAL A 24 -5.43 -2.83 8.43
N ILE A 25 -6.30 -2.13 7.72
CA ILE A 25 -7.24 -2.75 6.76
C ILE A 25 -6.48 -3.45 5.63
N GLN A 26 -5.43 -2.82 5.09
CA GLN A 26 -4.62 -3.42 4.03
C GLN A 26 -3.88 -4.69 4.50
N GLU A 27 -3.48 -4.73 5.78
CA GLU A 27 -2.76 -5.87 6.38
C GLU A 27 -3.68 -7.03 6.82
N ILE A 28 -5.01 -6.86 6.80
CA ILE A 28 -5.98 -7.91 7.19
C ILE A 28 -5.70 -9.27 6.53
N PRO A 29 -5.42 -9.37 5.22
CA PRO A 29 -5.12 -10.67 4.61
C PRO A 29 -3.92 -11.35 5.27
N TYR A 30 -2.81 -10.63 5.45
CA TYR A 30 -1.64 -11.18 6.13
C TYR A 30 -1.94 -11.60 7.57
N ILE A 31 -2.74 -10.83 8.31
CA ILE A 31 -3.19 -11.17 9.66
C ILE A 31 -4.07 -12.45 9.66
N ALA A 32 -4.89 -12.65 8.63
CA ALA A 32 -5.76 -13.81 8.50
C ALA A 32 -5.02 -15.09 8.04
N MET A 33 -3.88 -14.95 7.37
CA MET A 33 -3.14 -16.05 6.76
C MET A 33 -2.84 -17.24 7.72
N PRO A 34 -2.39 -17.05 8.98
CA PRO A 34 -2.14 -18.16 9.91
C PRO A 34 -3.37 -19.00 10.25
N LEU A 35 -4.58 -18.43 10.10
CA LEU A 35 -5.86 -19.11 10.34
C LEU A 35 -6.28 -19.98 9.16
N ILE A 36 -5.94 -19.56 7.94
CA ILE A 36 -6.33 -20.24 6.68
C ILE A 36 -5.37 -21.36 6.33
N LYS A 37 -4.06 -21.19 6.58
CA LYS A 37 -2.99 -22.16 6.27
C LYS A 37 -3.04 -22.69 4.83
N PRO A 38 -2.82 -21.82 3.82
CA PRO A 38 -2.87 -22.24 2.42
C PRO A 38 -1.81 -23.33 2.15
N ALA A 39 -2.18 -24.36 1.39
CA ALA A 39 -1.31 -25.51 1.09
C ALA A 39 -0.03 -25.12 0.33
N SER A 40 -0.09 -24.03 -0.44
CA SER A 40 1.03 -23.42 -1.13
C SER A 40 1.09 -21.94 -0.75
N ASN A 41 2.28 -21.37 -0.61
CA ASN A 41 2.47 -19.97 -0.22
C ASN A 41 3.62 -19.30 -1.01
N PRO A 42 3.46 -19.11 -2.33
CA PRO A 42 4.53 -18.60 -3.18
C PRO A 42 4.94 -17.15 -2.88
N ILE A 43 4.12 -16.39 -2.15
CA ILE A 43 4.47 -15.03 -1.72
C ILE A 43 5.43 -15.09 -0.54
N MET A 44 5.11 -15.89 0.49
CA MET A 44 5.97 -16.00 1.68
C MET A 44 7.22 -16.83 1.43
N ASN A 45 7.18 -17.76 0.48
CA ASN A 45 8.32 -18.60 0.12
C ASN A 45 9.17 -17.99 -1.02
N MET A 46 8.86 -16.75 -1.43
CA MET A 46 9.58 -16.06 -2.50
C MET A 46 11.03 -15.76 -2.07
N THR A 47 12.00 -16.28 -2.81
CA THR A 47 13.41 -15.91 -2.66
C THR A 47 13.77 -14.78 -3.62
N ASN A 48 13.98 -13.57 -3.10
CA ASN A 48 14.44 -12.45 -3.91
C ASN A 48 15.91 -12.66 -4.30
N GLU A 49 16.19 -12.90 -5.58
CA GLU A 49 17.57 -13.06 -6.07
C GLU A 49 18.32 -11.72 -6.15
N ILE A 50 17.60 -10.63 -6.40
CA ILE A 50 18.19 -9.31 -6.60
C ILE A 50 18.08 -8.49 -5.32
N LYS A 51 19.09 -8.63 -4.45
CA LYS A 51 19.14 -7.98 -3.12
C LYS A 51 18.91 -6.47 -3.14
N TRP A 52 19.39 -5.75 -4.16
CA TRP A 52 19.21 -4.30 -4.19
C TRP A 52 17.74 -3.90 -4.42
N ILE A 53 16.99 -4.67 -5.21
CA ILE A 53 15.54 -4.45 -5.42
C ILE A 53 14.81 -4.65 -4.10
N GLU A 54 15.16 -5.71 -3.37
CA GLU A 54 14.63 -5.99 -2.03
C GLU A 54 14.90 -4.87 -1.02
N THR A 55 16.14 -4.40 -0.95
CA THR A 55 16.48 -3.29 -0.06
C THR A 55 15.72 -2.02 -0.41
N VAL A 56 15.69 -1.65 -1.70
CA VAL A 56 15.07 -0.38 -2.11
C VAL A 56 13.55 -0.43 -1.98
N GLN A 57 12.89 -1.54 -2.32
CA GLN A 57 11.45 -1.69 -2.07
C GLN A 57 11.13 -1.64 -0.58
N GLY A 58 11.96 -2.25 0.27
CA GLY A 58 11.80 -2.22 1.72
C GLY A 58 11.90 -0.80 2.27
N ILE A 59 12.90 -0.03 1.83
CA ILE A 59 13.07 1.38 2.23
C ILE A 59 11.84 2.20 1.86
N PHE A 60 11.40 2.16 0.60
CA PHE A 60 10.25 2.96 0.17
C PHE A 60 8.92 2.46 0.73
N GLY A 61 8.76 1.15 0.92
CA GLY A 61 7.59 0.57 1.58
C GLY A 61 7.45 1.03 3.03
N VAL A 62 8.52 0.94 3.81
CA VAL A 62 8.56 1.42 5.20
C VAL A 62 8.39 2.94 5.25
N LEU A 63 9.02 3.68 4.34
CA LEU A 63 8.87 5.13 4.27
C LEU A 63 7.43 5.54 3.96
N ALA A 64 6.77 4.87 3.01
CA ALA A 64 5.36 5.10 2.71
C ALA A 64 4.47 4.79 3.91
N MET A 65 4.71 3.68 4.62
CA MET A 65 4.00 3.34 5.85
C MET A 65 4.18 4.41 6.94
N ILE A 66 5.42 4.85 7.18
CA ILE A 66 5.72 5.92 8.14
C ILE A 66 5.01 7.22 7.74
N MET A 67 5.04 7.59 6.47
CA MET A 67 4.37 8.80 5.98
C MET A 67 2.84 8.70 6.07
N LEU A 68 2.28 7.52 5.84
CA LEU A 68 0.85 7.26 5.97
C LEU A 68 0.37 7.46 7.41
N ILE A 69 1.13 6.94 8.38
CA ILE A 69 0.75 6.91 9.79
C ILE A 69 1.16 8.20 10.52
N LEU A 70 2.36 8.72 10.27
CA LEU A 70 2.99 9.75 11.10
C LEU A 70 3.03 11.15 10.49
N ILE A 71 2.74 11.30 9.20
CA ILE A 71 2.70 12.61 8.55
C ILE A 71 1.25 13.06 8.40
N VAL A 72 0.92 14.16 9.06
CA VAL A 72 -0.42 14.75 9.05
C VAL A 72 -0.39 16.17 8.51
N ARG A 73 -1.51 16.61 7.96
CA ARG A 73 -1.71 17.97 7.46
C ARG A 73 -2.83 18.67 8.20
N ASP A 74 -2.59 19.90 8.64
CA ASP A 74 -3.57 20.64 9.44
C ASP A 74 -4.68 21.32 8.61
N ASP A 75 -4.45 21.53 7.32
CA ASP A 75 -5.42 22.09 6.36
C ASP A 75 -6.39 21.05 5.79
N VAL A 76 -6.23 19.77 6.15
CA VAL A 76 -7.08 18.67 5.66
C VAL A 76 -7.93 18.13 6.80
N LYS A 77 -9.23 18.48 6.79
CA LYS A 77 -10.20 17.96 7.75
C LYS A 77 -10.36 16.44 7.64
N LEU A 78 -10.84 15.80 8.70
CA LEU A 78 -11.11 14.36 8.70
C LEU A 78 -12.09 13.98 7.56
N ILE A 79 -13.17 14.75 7.45
CA ILE A 79 -14.12 14.73 6.33
C ILE A 79 -13.95 16.07 5.58
N PRO A 80 -13.22 16.11 4.44
CA PRO A 80 -13.04 17.33 3.68
C PRO A 80 -14.36 17.79 3.04
N ARG A 81 -14.48 19.06 2.67
CA ARG A 81 -15.43 19.45 1.62
C ARG A 81 -14.94 18.81 0.32
N GLU A 82 -15.60 17.76 -0.11
CA GLU A 82 -15.16 16.90 -1.21
C GLU A 82 -15.11 17.69 -2.52
N THR A 83 -13.92 17.90 -3.06
CA THR A 83 -13.77 18.30 -4.46
C THR A 83 -13.95 17.08 -5.37
N ALA A 84 -14.23 17.29 -6.65
CA ALA A 84 -14.28 16.19 -7.64
C ALA A 84 -12.97 15.37 -7.65
N LYS A 85 -11.81 16.02 -7.49
CA LYS A 85 -10.51 15.35 -7.40
C LYS A 85 -10.41 14.46 -6.16
N ASP A 86 -10.87 14.94 -5.01
CA ASP A 86 -10.83 14.16 -3.76
C ASP A 86 -11.69 12.88 -3.88
N LYS A 87 -12.87 12.99 -4.53
CA LYS A 87 -13.75 11.83 -4.81
C LYS A 87 -13.08 10.81 -5.72
N ILE A 88 -12.39 11.27 -6.76
CA ILE A 88 -11.67 10.38 -7.69
C ILE A 88 -10.57 9.61 -6.95
N PHE A 89 -9.70 10.30 -6.21
CA PHE A 89 -8.60 9.63 -5.51
C PHE A 89 -9.10 8.69 -4.41
N PHE A 90 -10.15 9.07 -3.68
CA PHE A 90 -10.77 8.16 -2.71
C PHE A 90 -11.35 6.93 -3.39
N SER A 91 -12.07 7.09 -4.50
CA SER A 91 -12.66 5.98 -5.26
C SER A 91 -11.59 5.05 -5.82
N LEU A 92 -10.48 5.59 -6.32
CA LEU A 92 -9.34 4.81 -6.79
C LEU A 92 -8.67 4.05 -5.64
N ALA A 93 -8.51 4.66 -4.46
CA ALA A 93 -8.00 3.97 -3.28
C ALA A 93 -8.91 2.80 -2.87
N VAL A 94 -10.24 3.01 -2.84
CA VAL A 94 -11.22 1.95 -2.57
C VAL A 94 -11.12 0.85 -3.62
N LEU A 95 -11.00 1.20 -4.91
CA LEU A 95 -10.86 0.22 -5.98
C LEU A 95 -9.59 -0.63 -5.80
N MET A 96 -8.44 -0.03 -5.51
CA MET A 96 -7.20 -0.78 -5.24
C MET A 96 -7.37 -1.74 -4.06
N MET A 97 -8.06 -1.30 -3.01
CA MET A 97 -8.37 -2.14 -1.86
C MET A 97 -9.26 -3.33 -2.24
N VAL A 98 -10.34 -3.10 -3.00
CA VAL A 98 -11.23 -4.17 -3.46
C VAL A 98 -10.48 -5.18 -4.30
N ILE A 99 -9.65 -4.73 -5.25
CA ILE A 99 -8.81 -5.62 -6.06
C ILE A 99 -7.88 -6.44 -5.16
N ASN A 100 -7.29 -5.84 -4.13
CA ASN A 100 -6.42 -6.54 -3.20
C ASN A 100 -7.13 -7.65 -2.42
N PHE A 101 -8.30 -7.36 -1.86
CA PHE A 101 -9.09 -8.34 -1.13
C PHE A 101 -9.60 -9.48 -2.04
N LEU A 102 -10.01 -9.17 -3.28
CA LEU A 102 -10.38 -10.19 -4.26
C LEU A 102 -9.19 -11.08 -4.61
N GLY A 103 -8.01 -10.48 -4.81
CA GLY A 103 -6.76 -11.21 -5.06
C GLY A 103 -6.40 -12.16 -3.93
N TRP A 104 -6.49 -11.71 -2.68
CA TRP A 104 -6.25 -12.55 -1.51
C TRP A 104 -7.28 -13.64 -1.34
N THR A 105 -8.56 -13.37 -1.62
CA THR A 105 -9.61 -14.39 -1.59
C THR A 105 -9.29 -15.51 -2.59
N MET A 106 -8.98 -15.15 -3.84
CA MET A 106 -8.56 -16.12 -4.86
C MET A 106 -7.29 -16.87 -4.45
N TYR A 107 -6.32 -16.17 -3.86
CA TYR A 107 -5.07 -16.75 -3.36
C TYR A 107 -5.32 -17.83 -2.31
N TYR A 108 -6.23 -17.59 -1.36
CA TYR A 108 -6.60 -18.55 -0.32
C TYR A 108 -7.41 -19.73 -0.85
N MET A 109 -8.15 -19.54 -1.94
CA MET A 109 -8.82 -20.63 -2.66
C MET A 109 -7.86 -21.48 -3.51
N GLY A 110 -6.57 -21.13 -3.57
CA GLY A 110 -5.55 -21.86 -4.33
C GLY A 110 -5.30 -21.34 -5.74
N TYR A 111 -6.00 -20.29 -6.19
CA TYR A 111 -5.75 -19.64 -7.48
C TYR A 111 -4.52 -18.73 -7.39
N GLN A 112 -3.34 -19.33 -7.32
CA GLN A 112 -2.06 -18.64 -7.08
C GLN A 112 -1.31 -18.35 -8.39
N TYR A 113 -2.02 -17.90 -9.42
CA TYR A 113 -1.41 -17.57 -10.71
C TYR A 113 -0.53 -16.33 -10.59
N GLY A 114 0.67 -16.37 -11.19
CA GLY A 114 1.64 -15.30 -11.03
C GLY A 114 1.15 -13.91 -11.47
N TRP A 115 0.43 -13.82 -12.59
CA TRP A 115 -0.18 -12.56 -13.05
C TRP A 115 -1.26 -12.02 -12.12
N LEU A 116 -2.04 -12.91 -11.50
CA LEU A 116 -3.03 -12.53 -10.50
C LEU A 116 -2.32 -11.93 -9.29
N ILE A 117 -1.32 -12.64 -8.73
CA ILE A 117 -0.51 -12.16 -7.60
C ILE A 117 0.13 -10.80 -7.91
N LEU A 118 0.69 -10.64 -9.10
CA LEU A 118 1.32 -9.39 -9.53
C LEU A 118 0.34 -8.22 -9.48
N ILE A 119 -0.83 -8.38 -10.09
CA ILE A 119 -1.81 -7.29 -10.22
C ILE A 119 -2.48 -7.01 -8.87
N SER A 120 -2.98 -8.05 -8.20
CA SER A 120 -3.83 -7.86 -7.02
C SER A 120 -3.09 -7.85 -5.68
N GLN A 121 -1.79 -8.16 -5.61
CA GLN A 121 -1.05 -8.11 -4.34
C GLN A 121 0.14 -7.17 -4.42
N PHE A 122 0.91 -7.20 -5.52
CA PHE A 122 2.10 -6.37 -5.65
C PHE A 122 1.77 -4.95 -6.16
N ALA A 123 1.08 -4.81 -7.29
CA ALA A 123 0.84 -3.51 -7.90
C ALA A 123 -0.10 -2.62 -7.06
N VAL A 124 -1.19 -3.20 -6.54
CA VAL A 124 -2.28 -2.43 -5.91
C VAL A 124 -1.95 -1.86 -4.54
N VAL A 125 -1.03 -2.44 -3.76
CA VAL A 125 -0.70 -1.95 -2.40
C VAL A 125 0.00 -0.58 -2.45
N PRO A 126 1.09 -0.40 -3.23
CA PRO A 126 1.68 0.93 -3.43
C PRO A 126 0.70 1.93 -4.06
N LEU A 127 -0.13 1.49 -5.02
CA LEU A 127 -1.15 2.34 -5.65
C LEU A 127 -2.21 2.80 -4.65
N TYR A 128 -2.63 1.93 -3.73
CA TYR A 128 -3.51 2.28 -2.64
C TYR A 128 -2.91 3.42 -1.80
N TYR A 129 -1.64 3.31 -1.39
CA TYR A 129 -0.95 4.36 -0.64
C TYR A 129 -0.78 5.64 -1.44
N LEU A 130 -0.50 5.55 -2.74
CA LEU A 130 -0.45 6.72 -3.63
C LEU A 130 -1.79 7.47 -3.63
N PHE A 131 -2.90 6.78 -3.84
CA PHE A 131 -4.22 7.40 -3.91
C PHE A 131 -4.70 7.92 -2.55
N ILE A 132 -4.38 7.24 -1.44
CA ILE A 132 -4.61 7.77 -0.10
C ILE A 132 -3.78 9.05 0.12
N GLY A 133 -2.52 9.08 -0.31
CA GLY A 133 -1.67 10.26 -0.26
C GLY A 133 -2.26 11.44 -1.02
N LEU A 134 -2.72 11.21 -2.25
CA LEU A 134 -3.36 12.23 -3.07
C LEU A 134 -4.68 12.73 -2.48
N TRP A 135 -5.54 11.82 -2.01
CA TRP A 135 -6.81 12.15 -1.36
C TRP A 135 -6.61 12.97 -0.07
N ARG A 136 -5.63 12.59 0.75
CA ARG A 136 -5.30 13.30 2.00
C ARG A 136 -4.34 14.48 1.78
N ARG A 137 -4.00 14.77 0.52
CA ARG A 137 -3.00 15.77 0.11
C ARG A 137 -1.64 15.60 0.81
N ASN A 138 -1.33 14.39 1.27
CA ASN A 138 -0.03 14.02 1.80
C ASN A 138 0.86 13.68 0.60
N TYR A 139 1.46 14.71 0.01
CA TYR A 139 2.31 14.56 -1.18
C TYR A 139 3.66 13.92 -0.86
N LEU A 140 4.09 13.91 0.41
CA LEU A 140 5.25 13.12 0.82
C LEU A 140 4.96 11.63 0.67
N LEU A 141 3.81 11.17 1.19
CA LEU A 141 3.35 9.80 0.98
C LEU A 141 3.21 9.47 -0.51
N ALA A 142 2.53 10.32 -1.28
CA ALA A 142 2.38 10.11 -2.72
C ALA A 142 3.75 10.01 -3.41
N GLY A 143 4.70 10.87 -3.05
CA GLY A 143 6.06 10.86 -3.58
C GLY A 143 6.84 9.59 -3.24
N ALA A 144 6.69 9.03 -2.04
CA ALA A 144 7.32 7.77 -1.65
C ALA A 144 6.62 6.54 -2.27
N ALA A 145 5.30 6.60 -2.47
CA ALA A 145 4.51 5.51 -3.02
C ALA A 145 4.78 5.26 -4.52
N VAL A 146 5.19 6.27 -5.29
CA VAL A 146 5.55 6.11 -6.72
C VAL A 146 6.78 5.20 -6.93
N PRO A 147 7.96 5.48 -6.35
CA PRO A 147 9.11 4.58 -6.49
C PRO A 147 8.84 3.22 -5.81
N PHE A 148 8.07 3.19 -4.72
CA PHE A 148 7.61 1.93 -4.14
C PHE A 148 6.81 1.11 -5.17
N PHE A 149 5.83 1.71 -5.84
CA PHE A 149 5.02 1.07 -6.87
C PHE A 149 5.87 0.47 -7.99
N VAL A 150 6.77 1.28 -8.55
CA VAL A 150 7.62 0.85 -9.66
C VAL A 150 8.47 -0.35 -9.25
N ILE A 151 9.21 -0.23 -8.15
CA ILE A 151 10.19 -1.26 -7.74
C ILE A 151 9.48 -2.51 -7.23
N HIS A 152 8.40 -2.35 -6.45
CA HIS A 152 7.63 -3.48 -5.95
C HIS A 152 6.94 -4.25 -7.08
N THR A 153 6.39 -3.55 -8.09
CA THR A 153 5.81 -4.20 -9.27
C THR A 153 6.88 -4.90 -10.11
N ILE A 154 8.06 -4.28 -10.32
CA ILE A 154 9.19 -4.94 -11.00
C ILE A 154 9.60 -6.21 -10.26
N ASN A 155 9.69 -6.17 -8.92
CA ASN A 155 9.99 -7.35 -8.13
C ASN A 155 8.94 -8.45 -8.34
N GLY A 156 7.67 -8.08 -8.37
CA GLY A 156 6.58 -9.01 -8.67
C GLY A 156 6.71 -9.63 -10.07
N ILE A 157 7.05 -8.84 -11.09
CA ILE A 157 7.25 -9.34 -12.47
C ILE A 157 8.36 -10.39 -12.50
N ILE A 158 9.50 -10.10 -11.89
CA ILE A 158 10.66 -11.00 -11.88
C ILE A 158 10.30 -12.34 -11.22
N ASN A 159 9.58 -12.29 -10.10
CA ASN A 159 9.29 -13.49 -9.30
C ASN A 159 8.07 -14.28 -9.79
N PHE A 160 7.08 -13.64 -10.42
CA PHE A 160 5.79 -14.29 -10.73
C PHE A 160 5.42 -14.31 -12.21
N ALA A 161 6.02 -13.45 -13.05
CA ALA A 161 5.75 -13.44 -14.49
C ALA A 161 6.86 -14.13 -15.30
N VAL A 162 8.12 -13.99 -14.87
CA VAL A 162 9.29 -14.51 -15.60
C VAL A 162 9.66 -15.93 -15.16
N LYS A 163 9.69 -16.18 -13.84
CA LYS A 163 9.94 -17.53 -13.30
C LYS A 163 8.65 -18.33 -13.30
N ARG A 164 8.60 -19.38 -14.11
CA ARG A 164 7.54 -20.39 -14.09
C ARG A 164 8.07 -21.66 -13.43
#